data_AF-A0A7C2GFP1-F1
#
_entry.id   AF-A0A7C2GFP1-F1
#
_cell.length_a   1.000
_cell.length_b   1.000
_cell.length_c   1.000
_cell.angle_alpha   90.00
_cell.angle_beta   90.00
_cell.angle_gamma   90.00
#
_symmetry.space_group_name_H-M   'P 1'
#
loop_
_entity.id
_entity.type
_entity.pdbx_description
1 polymer ?
#
loop_
_entity_poly.entity_id
_entity_poly.type
_entity_poly.pdbx_seq_one_letter_code
_entity_poly.pdbx_strand_id
1 'polypeptide(L)'
;ALAEEFRDPGSVRFYAHLLWGALRLEDYGLRQGALEVLAWAIGRVREAVATAEFSRRKVLRPGALLASLLKAEGLLDQIRQAPQWRVA
;
A
#
# COMPACT_ATOMS: atom_id res chain seq x y z
N ALA A 1 2.13 2.15 -13.53
CA ALA A 1 1.50 2.38 -12.19
C ALA A 1 1.60 1.11 -11.33
N LEU A 2 1.49 1.17 -9.99
CA LEU A 2 1.64 0.00 -9.10
C LEU A 2 0.76 -1.20 -9.51
N ALA A 3 -0.45 -0.95 -10.00
CA ALA A 3 -1.35 -1.99 -10.48
C ALA A 3 -0.80 -2.78 -11.68
N GLU A 4 -0.11 -2.12 -12.61
CA GLU A 4 0.52 -2.79 -13.76
C GLU A 4 1.77 -3.55 -13.30
N GLU A 5 2.59 -2.91 -12.46
CA GLU A 5 3.81 -3.48 -11.92
C GLU A 5 3.53 -4.79 -11.16
N PHE A 6 2.47 -4.79 -10.37
CA PHE A 6 2.04 -5.96 -9.60
C PHE A 6 1.16 -6.93 -10.40
N ARG A 7 0.89 -6.66 -11.68
CA ARG A 7 -0.03 -7.44 -12.53
C ARG A 7 -1.41 -7.62 -11.89
N ASP A 8 -1.84 -6.59 -11.16
CA ASP A 8 -3.09 -6.52 -10.40
C ASP A 8 -3.93 -5.30 -10.84
N PRO A 9 -4.42 -5.30 -12.10
CA PRO A 9 -5.13 -4.15 -12.67
C PRO A 9 -6.47 -3.86 -11.97
N GLY A 10 -7.06 -4.84 -11.28
CA GLY A 10 -8.30 -4.66 -10.54
C GLY A 10 -8.16 -3.78 -9.28
N SER A 11 -6.93 -3.59 -8.79
CA SER A 11 -6.67 -2.93 -7.51
C SER A 11 -6.19 -1.49 -7.62
N VAL A 12 -6.29 -0.84 -8.79
CA VAL A 12 -5.86 0.58 -8.99
C VAL A 12 -6.42 1.50 -7.90
N ARG A 13 -7.73 1.42 -7.63
CA ARG A 13 -8.39 2.25 -6.61
C ARG A 13 -7.85 1.98 -5.21
N PHE A 14 -7.53 0.72 -4.91
CA PHE A 14 -6.94 0.33 -3.64
C PHE A 14 -5.55 0.95 -3.45
N TYR A 15 -4.67 0.86 -4.46
CA TYR A 15 -3.35 1.47 -4.40
C TYR A 15 -3.41 3.00 -4.29
N ALA A 16 -4.32 3.63 -5.04
CA ALA A 16 -4.56 5.07 -4.92
C ALA A 16 -5.04 5.45 -3.51
N HIS A 17 -5.96 4.68 -2.93
CA HIS A 17 -6.45 4.92 -1.56
C HIS A 17 -5.31 4.86 -0.53
N LEU A 18 -4.39 3.89 -0.66
CA LEU A 18 -3.24 3.80 0.24
C LEU A 18 -2.28 4.97 0.09
N LEU A 19 -1.96 5.37 -1.14
CA LEU A 19 -1.07 6.51 -1.42
C LEU A 19 -1.65 7.81 -0.85
N TRP A 20 -2.91 8.12 -1.17
CA TRP A 20 -3.59 9.30 -0.64
C TRP A 20 -3.78 9.22 0.88
N GLY A 21 -4.03 8.02 1.42
CA GLY A 21 -4.16 7.79 2.84
C GLY A 21 -2.87 8.09 3.61
N ALA A 22 -1.73 7.58 3.13
CA ALA A 22 -0.44 7.82 3.74
C ALA A 22 -0.01 9.29 3.62
N LEU A 23 -0.19 9.91 2.45
CA LEU A 23 0.09 11.33 2.25
C LEU A 23 -0.72 12.21 3.21
N ARG A 24 -2.01 11.90 3.38
CA ARG A 24 -2.90 12.60 4.30
C ARG A 24 -2.47 12.48 5.76
N LEU A 25 -1.96 11.32 6.17
CA LEU A 25 -1.45 11.12 7.53
C LEU A 25 -0.21 11.99 7.80
N GLU A 26 0.69 12.13 6.83
CA GLU A 26 1.84 13.04 6.91
C GLU A 26 1.40 14.50 6.94
N ASP A 27 0.56 14.89 5.98
CA ASP A 27 0.13 16.29 5.79
C ASP A 27 -0.62 16.81 7.01
N TYR A 28 -1.44 15.97 7.64
CA TYR A 28 -2.17 16.32 8.85
C TYR A 28 -1.34 16.15 10.14
N GLY A 29 -0.07 15.71 10.03
CA GLY A 29 0.79 15.45 11.17
C GLY A 29 0.30 14.33 12.09
N LEU A 30 -0.55 13.43 11.59
CA LEU A 30 -1.17 12.34 12.37
C LEU A 30 -0.23 11.15 12.54
N ARG A 31 0.63 10.90 11.55
CA ARG A 31 1.72 9.93 11.65
C ARG A 31 2.87 10.37 10.77
N GLN A 32 3.99 10.67 11.42
CA GLN A 32 5.27 10.84 10.75
C GLN A 32 5.79 9.48 10.26
N GLY A 33 6.35 9.44 9.07
CA GLY A 33 6.92 8.20 8.52
C GLY A 33 5.90 7.29 7.80
N ALA A 34 4.65 7.74 7.62
CA ALA A 34 3.60 6.99 6.94
C ALA A 34 3.96 6.69 5.48
N LEU A 35 4.60 7.64 4.77
CA LEU A 35 5.04 7.41 3.40
C LEU A 35 6.20 6.41 3.32
N GLU A 36 7.12 6.46 4.27
CA GLU A 36 8.26 5.56 4.38
C GLU A 36 7.81 4.12 4.66
N VAL A 37 6.85 3.94 5.57
CA VAL A 37 6.25 2.64 5.85
C VAL A 37 5.54 2.09 4.60
N LEU A 38 4.81 2.94 3.87
CA LEU A 38 4.17 2.53 2.62
C LEU A 38 5.21 2.13 1.56
N ALA A 39 6.27 2.92 1.40
CA ALA A 39 7.36 2.64 0.46
C ALA A 39 8.08 1.33 0.80
N TRP A 40 8.35 1.08 2.08
CA TRP A 40 8.91 -0.20 2.56
C TRP A 40 8.00 -1.38 2.21
N ALA A 41 6.69 -1.26 2.47
CA ALA A 41 5.74 -2.35 2.20
C ALA A 41 5.61 -2.63 0.70
N ILE A 42 5.61 -1.59 -0.15
CA ILE A 42 5.69 -1.72 -1.60
C ILE A 42 6.98 -2.46 -2.01
N GLY A 43 8.12 -2.14 -1.40
CA GLY A 43 9.39 -2.84 -1.62
C GLY A 43 9.31 -4.34 -1.34
N ARG A 44 8.67 -4.73 -0.24
CA ARG A 44 8.45 -6.15 0.10
C ARG A 44 7.54 -6.86 -0.90
N VAL A 45 6.49 -6.19 -1.38
CA VAL A 45 5.61 -6.75 -2.41
C VAL A 45 6.37 -6.93 -3.73
N ARG A 46 7.22 -5.97 -4.12
CA ARG A 46 8.09 -6.08 -5.31
C ARG A 46 8.98 -7.32 -5.26
N GLU A 47 9.65 -7.54 -4.13
CA GLU A 47 10.50 -8.72 -3.92
C GLU A 47 9.71 -10.03 -4.01
N ALA A 48 8.50 -10.06 -3.43
CA ALA A 48 7.63 -11.22 -3.48
C ALA A 48 7.12 -11.52 -4.91
N VAL A 49 6.77 -10.48 -5.68
CA VAL A 49 6.38 -10.61 -7.09
C VAL A 49 7.54 -11.16 -7.92
N ALA A 50 8.74 -10.58 -7.79
CA ALA A 50 9.93 -11.05 -8.50
C ALA A 50 10.27 -12.52 -8.18
N THR A 51 10.15 -12.92 -6.91
CA THR A 51 10.38 -14.31 -6.48
C THR A 51 9.32 -15.28 -7.02
N ALA A 52 8.06 -14.86 -7.06
CA ALA A 52 6.97 -15.67 -7.60
C ALA A 52 7.11 -15.89 -9.12
N GLU A 53 7.56 -14.86 -9.85
CA GLU A 53 7.87 -14.97 -11.28
C GLU A 53 8.99 -16.00 -11.53
N PHE A 54 10.07 -15.94 -10.75
CA PHE A 54 11.18 -16.89 -10.88
C PHE A 54 10.78 -18.33 -10.57
N SER A 55 9.89 -18.53 -9.58
CA SER A 55 9.49 -19.87 -9.11
C SER A 55 8.30 -20.49 -9.85
N ARG A 56 7.73 -19.82 -10.87
CA ARG A 56 6.50 -20.23 -11.60
C ARG A 56 5.32 -20.62 -10.68
N ARG A 57 5.29 -20.10 -9.45
CA ARG A 57 4.21 -20.37 -8.48
C ARG A 57 2.98 -19.52 -8.81
N LYS A 58 1.79 -20.09 -8.57
CA LYS A 58 0.51 -19.52 -8.99
C LYS A 58 0.04 -18.41 -8.03
N VAL A 59 -0.36 -17.28 -8.64
CA VAL A 59 -1.09 -16.10 -8.10
C VAL A 59 -0.61 -15.57 -6.76
N LEU A 60 0.37 -14.65 -6.80
CA LEU A 60 0.54 -13.69 -5.71
C LEU A 60 -0.73 -12.80 -5.67
N ARG A 61 -1.26 -12.49 -4.49
CA ARG A 61 -2.30 -11.47 -4.29
C ARG A 61 -1.60 -10.21 -3.75
N PRO A 62 -1.06 -9.34 -4.62
CA PRO A 62 -0.12 -8.30 -4.19
C PRO A 62 -0.82 -7.26 -3.31
N GLY A 63 -2.06 -6.90 -3.66
CA GLY A 63 -2.89 -6.02 -2.84
C GLY A 63 -3.19 -6.60 -1.45
N ALA A 64 -3.41 -7.91 -1.33
CA ALA A 64 -3.64 -8.56 -0.03
C ALA A 64 -2.37 -8.62 0.82
N LEU A 65 -1.23 -8.91 0.21
CA LEU A 65 0.07 -8.87 0.89
C LEU A 65 0.37 -7.45 1.37
N LEU A 66 0.20 -6.45 0.51
CA LEU A 66 0.37 -5.04 0.88
C LEU A 66 -0.54 -4.67 2.06
N ALA A 67 -1.82 -5.01 2.00
CA ALA A 67 -2.76 -4.77 3.11
C ALA A 67 -2.30 -5.43 4.41
N SER A 68 -1.80 -6.68 4.35
CA SER A 68 -1.33 -7.38 5.55
C SER A 68 -0.08 -6.73 6.17
N LEU A 69 0.87 -6.29 5.35
CA LEU A 69 2.08 -5.60 5.81
C LEU A 69 1.71 -4.26 6.47
N LEU A 70 0.85 -3.47 5.82
CA LEU A 70 0.40 -2.19 6.36
C LEU A 70 -0.46 -2.33 7.61
N LYS A 71 -1.21 -3.43 7.73
CA LYS A 71 -1.95 -3.75 8.95
C LYS A 71 -1.02 -4.10 10.10
N ALA A 72 0.03 -4.89 9.85
CA ALA A 72 1.04 -5.22 10.85
C ALA A 72 1.74 -3.96 11.39
N GLU A 73 2.00 -2.98 10.52
CA GLU A 73 2.58 -1.67 10.87
C GLU A 73 1.55 -0.67 11.44
N GLY A 74 0.29 -1.09 11.64
CA GLY A 74 -0.81 -0.24 12.09
C GLY A 74 -1.24 0.87 11.13
N LEU A 75 -0.58 1.00 9.97
CA LEU A 75 -0.82 2.08 9.02
C LEU A 75 -2.20 1.96 8.38
N LEU A 76 -2.63 0.74 8.08
CA LEU A 76 -3.92 0.52 7.42
C LEU A 76 -5.10 1.01 8.27
N ASP A 77 -5.07 0.77 9.59
CA ASP A 77 -6.14 1.20 10.49
C ASP A 77 -6.12 2.72 10.70
N GLN A 78 -4.94 3.34 10.78
CA GLN A 78 -4.82 4.79 10.85
C GLN A 78 -5.31 5.49 9.59
N ILE A 79 -5.03 4.95 8.40
CA ILE A 79 -5.57 5.47 7.14
C ILE A 79 -7.11 5.44 7.17
N ARG A 80 -7.71 4.39 7.72
CA ARG A 80 -9.18 4.26 7.82
C ARG A 80 -9.79 5.25 8.81
N GLN A 81 -9.08 5.57 9.89
CA GLN A 81 -9.53 6.47 10.95
C GLN A 81 -9.25 7.95 10.66
N ALA A 82 -8.30 8.24 9.76
CA ALA A 82 -7.91 9.60 9.46
C ALA A 82 -9.08 10.43 8.86
N PRO A 83 -9.24 11.70 9.26
CA PRO A 83 -10.24 12.61 8.72
C PRO A 83 -10.11 12.75 7.21
N GLN A 84 -11.21 12.85 6.46
CA GLN A 84 -11.16 13.06 5.00
C GLN A 84 -10.54 14.42 4.64
N TRP A 85 -10.02 14.54 3.41
CA TRP A 85 -9.54 15.80 2.87
C TRP A 85 -10.64 16.86 2.99
N ARG A 86 -10.33 17.96 3.67
CA ARG A 86 -11.22 19.13 3.71
C ARG A 86 -11.04 19.91 2.42
N VAL A 87 -12.12 20.09 1.67
CA VAL A 87 -12.17 21.06 0.58
C VAL A 87 -12.59 22.39 1.20
N ALA A 88 -11.73 23.40 1.11
CA ALA A 88 -12.02 24.76 1.55
C ALA A 88 -12.78 25.53 0.47
#